data_AF-A0A420VY26-F1
#
_entry.id   AF-A0A420VY26-F1
#
_cell.length_a   1.000
_cell.length_b   1.000
_cell.length_c   1.000
_cell.angle_alpha   90.00
_cell.angle_beta   90.00
_cell.angle_gamma   90.00
#
_symmetry.space_group_name_H-M   'P 1'
#
loop_
_entity.id
_entity.type
_entity.pdbx_description
1 polymer ?
#
loop_
_entity_poly.entity_id
_entity_poly.type
_entity_poly.pdbx_seq_one_letter_code
_entity_poly.pdbx_strand_id
1 'polypeptide(L)'
;MKMERGITNLYTSRSTISMESIKIKYKQLLFLYGYLRLMDLSLDRSRWGSLSRLRSYFENIIAPFQVVEYIRKIHNLCEADLSKKNIILKSKTITERLRSLVFKNPKLKYDELLYSCKLLTDFENILLAENEVYTVEMEKLRIDIAVFYSEVLGKLIRYRDLKKLMRIQHFQQSEYNKTIELSNFIPNDFESVNL
;
A
#
# COMPACT_ATOMS: atom_id res chain seq x y z
N MET A 1 56.71 -22.98 16.14
CA MET A 1 55.72 -22.41 17.08
C MET A 1 54.74 -21.56 16.26
N LYS A 2 53.63 -22.17 15.84
CA LYS A 2 52.57 -21.52 15.05
C LYS A 2 51.65 -20.78 16.02
N MET A 3 51.37 -19.50 15.74
CA MET A 3 50.37 -18.74 16.48
C MET A 3 49.26 -18.35 15.48
N GLU A 4 48.15 -19.07 15.57
CA GLU A 4 46.93 -18.85 14.81
C GLU A 4 46.27 -17.55 15.29
N ARG A 5 46.09 -16.58 14.39
CA ARG A 5 45.17 -15.45 14.61
C ARG A 5 43.82 -15.84 14.06
N GLY A 6 42.94 -16.32 14.95
CA GLY A 6 41.53 -16.49 14.68
C GLY A 6 40.88 -15.13 14.46
N ILE A 7 40.61 -14.79 13.19
CA ILE A 7 39.69 -13.72 12.85
C ILE A 7 38.29 -14.34 12.83
N THR A 8 37.56 -14.15 13.92
CA THR A 8 36.12 -14.41 13.97
C THR A 8 35.40 -13.41 13.06
N ASN A 9 35.18 -13.80 11.80
CA ASN A 9 34.22 -13.12 10.94
C ASN A 9 32.81 -13.49 11.40
N LEU A 10 32.23 -12.62 12.22
CA LEU A 10 30.79 -12.56 12.49
C LEU A 10 30.08 -12.25 11.17
N TYR A 11 29.56 -13.29 10.53
CA TYR A 11 28.60 -13.17 9.44
C TYR A 11 27.38 -12.40 9.94
N THR A 12 27.37 -11.10 9.67
CA THR A 12 26.16 -10.28 9.75
C THR A 12 25.30 -10.67 8.56
N SER A 13 24.28 -11.49 8.78
CA SER A 13 23.30 -11.87 7.77
C SER A 13 22.43 -10.66 7.41
N ARG A 14 22.93 -9.80 6.51
CA ARG A 14 22.06 -8.92 5.73
C ARG A 14 21.25 -9.80 4.80
N SER A 15 20.01 -10.11 5.18
CA SER A 15 19.03 -10.65 4.24
C SER A 15 18.74 -9.56 3.21
N THR A 16 19.48 -9.56 2.09
CA THR A 16 19.08 -8.89 0.86
C THR A 16 17.79 -9.56 0.38
N ILE A 17 16.64 -9.01 0.79
CA ILE A 17 15.37 -9.34 0.15
C ILE A 17 15.52 -8.96 -1.32
N SER A 18 15.29 -9.96 -2.16
CA SER A 18 15.58 -10.01 -3.58
C SER A 18 15.01 -8.81 -4.35
N MET A 19 15.75 -8.32 -5.36
CA MET A 19 15.28 -7.37 -6.39
C MET A 19 14.24 -7.98 -7.36
N GLU A 20 13.57 -9.06 -6.94
CA GLU A 20 12.65 -9.82 -7.77
C GLU A 20 11.40 -8.99 -8.09
N SER A 21 11.05 -8.98 -9.37
CA SER A 21 9.86 -8.31 -9.87
C SER A 21 8.71 -9.31 -9.93
N ILE A 22 7.62 -9.01 -9.23
CA ILE A 22 6.38 -9.76 -9.27
C ILE A 22 5.47 -9.17 -10.36
N LYS A 23 4.85 -10.05 -11.16
CA LYS A 23 3.79 -9.63 -12.09
C LYS A 23 2.50 -9.39 -11.31
N ILE A 24 1.91 -8.21 -11.48
CA ILE A 24 0.59 -7.88 -10.92
C ILE A 24 -0.41 -7.75 -12.07
N LYS A 25 -1.61 -8.34 -11.94
CA LYS A 25 -2.66 -8.14 -12.96
C LYS A 25 -3.09 -6.68 -12.95
N TYR A 26 -3.44 -6.14 -14.11
CA TYR A 26 -3.78 -4.71 -14.20
C TYR A 26 -4.97 -4.32 -13.31
N LYS A 27 -6.02 -5.15 -13.19
CA LYS A 27 -7.14 -4.89 -12.27
C LYS A 27 -6.69 -4.85 -10.80
N GLN A 28 -5.79 -5.74 -10.39
CA GLN A 28 -5.22 -5.77 -9.03
C GLN A 28 -4.45 -4.49 -8.72
N LEU A 29 -3.67 -4.00 -9.69
CA LEU A 29 -2.97 -2.72 -9.60
C LEU A 29 -3.94 -1.53 -9.44
N LEU A 30 -5.02 -1.50 -10.23
CA LEU A 30 -6.04 -0.44 -10.12
C LEU A 30 -6.71 -0.45 -8.74
N PHE A 31 -7.06 -1.65 -8.25
CA PHE A 31 -7.65 -1.83 -6.92
C PHE A 31 -6.72 -1.34 -5.82
N LEU A 32 -5.46 -1.81 -5.80
CA LEU A 32 -4.48 -1.42 -4.79
C LEU A 32 -4.24 0.10 -4.79
N TYR A 33 -4.11 0.70 -5.98
CA TYR A 33 -4.02 2.16 -6.08
C TYR A 33 -5.26 2.85 -5.51
N GLY A 34 -6.45 2.41 -5.91
CA GLY A 34 -7.72 3.02 -5.48
C GLY A 34 -7.91 2.93 -3.97
N TYR A 35 -7.58 1.77 -3.39
CA TYR A 35 -7.67 1.52 -1.96
C TYR A 35 -6.71 2.42 -1.16
N LEU A 36 -5.43 2.47 -1.55
CA LEU A 36 -4.43 3.33 -0.89
C LEU A 36 -4.80 4.81 -1.02
N ARG A 37 -5.31 5.24 -2.18
CA ARG A 37 -5.78 6.61 -2.35
C ARG A 37 -6.99 6.92 -1.47
N LEU A 38 -7.93 5.99 -1.35
CA LEU A 38 -9.07 6.11 -0.44
C LEU A 38 -8.58 6.30 1.01
N MET A 39 -7.57 5.54 1.45
CA MET A 39 -6.96 5.68 2.78
C MET A 39 -6.32 7.06 3.00
N ASP A 40 -5.45 7.51 2.08
CA ASP A 40 -4.80 8.83 2.15
C ASP A 40 -5.83 9.96 2.28
N LEU A 41 -6.82 9.99 1.38
CA LEU A 41 -7.85 11.02 1.40
C LEU A 41 -8.73 10.93 2.65
N SER A 42 -8.99 9.73 3.16
CA SER A 42 -9.79 9.56 4.38
C SER A 42 -9.03 10.01 5.63
N LEU A 43 -7.72 9.73 5.71
CA LEU A 43 -6.83 10.27 6.75
C LEU A 43 -6.77 11.80 6.68
N ASP A 44 -6.59 12.35 5.47
CA ASP A 44 -6.56 13.81 5.24
C ASP A 44 -7.79 14.51 5.81
N ARG A 45 -8.99 13.93 5.56
CA ARG A 45 -10.27 14.44 6.06
C ARG A 45 -10.45 14.24 7.55
N SER A 46 -9.95 13.14 8.10
CA SER A 46 -10.05 12.86 9.53
C SER A 46 -9.37 13.90 10.43
N ARG A 47 -8.44 14.71 9.89
CA ARG A 47 -7.89 15.88 10.60
C ARG A 47 -8.95 16.90 11.04
N TRP A 48 -10.03 16.99 10.28
CA TRP A 48 -11.13 17.93 10.50
C TRP A 48 -12.39 17.23 11.04
N GLY A 49 -12.28 15.95 11.37
CA GLY A 49 -13.36 15.11 11.88
C GLY A 49 -12.93 14.34 13.14
N SER A 50 -13.69 13.29 13.48
CA SER A 50 -13.30 12.35 14.54
C SER A 50 -12.85 11.01 13.95
N LEU A 51 -11.92 10.34 14.63
CA LEU A 51 -11.45 9.02 14.22
C LEU A 51 -12.54 7.97 14.38
N SER A 52 -13.40 8.08 15.38
CA SER A 52 -14.64 7.29 15.48
C SER A 52 -15.47 7.29 14.20
N ARG A 53 -15.68 8.45 13.56
CA ARG A 53 -16.43 8.53 12.30
C ARG A 53 -15.68 7.91 11.12
N LEU A 54 -14.35 8.03 11.11
CA LEU A 54 -13.51 7.34 10.12
C LEU A 54 -13.66 5.81 10.28
N ARG A 55 -13.63 5.29 11.51
CA ARG A 55 -13.85 3.87 11.80
C ARG A 55 -15.20 3.39 11.31
N SER A 56 -16.29 4.09 11.65
CA SER A 56 -17.64 3.74 11.17
C SER A 56 -17.78 3.79 9.65
N TYR A 57 -17.03 4.65 8.97
CA TYR A 57 -17.00 4.66 7.50
C TYR A 57 -16.34 3.39 6.94
N PHE A 58 -15.26 2.92 7.56
CA PHE A 58 -14.55 1.72 7.13
C PHE A 58 -15.23 0.40 7.53
N GLU A 59 -16.22 0.41 8.43
CA GLU A 59 -17.07 -0.77 8.71
C GLU A 59 -17.84 -1.27 7.48
N ASN A 60 -18.11 -0.38 6.52
CA ASN A 60 -18.88 -0.69 5.29
C ASN A 60 -17.97 -0.82 4.05
N ILE A 61 -16.66 -0.82 4.24
CA ILE A 61 -15.66 -0.96 3.19
C ILE A 61 -14.89 -2.26 3.47
N ILE A 62 -14.34 -2.88 2.42
CA ILE A 62 -13.39 -3.98 2.58
C ILE A 62 -12.35 -3.56 3.62
N ALA A 63 -12.12 -4.38 4.65
CA ALA A 63 -11.18 -4.03 5.71
C ALA A 63 -9.72 -4.08 5.19
N PRO A 64 -8.82 -3.20 5.65
CA PRO A 64 -7.42 -3.21 5.22
C PRO A 64 -6.74 -4.57 5.40
N PHE A 65 -7.01 -5.29 6.49
CA PHE A 65 -6.49 -6.66 6.68
C PHE A 65 -6.91 -7.63 5.57
N GLN A 66 -8.13 -7.52 5.04
CA GLN A 66 -8.61 -8.37 3.94
C GLN A 66 -7.83 -8.09 2.65
N VAL A 67 -7.44 -6.84 2.42
CA VAL A 67 -6.57 -6.46 1.29
C VAL A 67 -5.16 -7.03 1.46
N VAL A 68 -4.60 -7.00 2.67
CA VAL A 68 -3.30 -7.63 2.98
C VAL A 68 -3.35 -9.13 2.70
N GLU A 69 -4.36 -9.82 3.23
CA GLU A 69 -4.55 -11.26 3.04
C GLU A 69 -4.76 -11.63 1.57
N TYR A 70 -5.52 -10.81 0.84
CA TYR A 70 -5.68 -10.94 -0.59
C TYR A 70 -4.32 -10.90 -1.30
N ILE A 71 -3.54 -9.83 -1.09
CA ILE A 71 -2.21 -9.64 -1.70
C ILE A 71 -1.28 -10.81 -1.35
N ARG A 72 -1.27 -11.21 -0.07
CA ARG A 72 -0.47 -12.33 0.44
C ARG A 72 -0.76 -13.61 -0.31
N LYS A 73 -2.04 -13.98 -0.46
CA LYS A 73 -2.47 -15.22 -1.11
C LYS A 73 -2.19 -15.22 -2.61
N ILE A 74 -2.50 -14.13 -3.34
CA ILE A 74 -2.31 -14.11 -4.80
C ILE A 74 -0.84 -14.05 -5.24
N HIS A 75 0.06 -13.55 -4.37
CA HIS A 75 1.48 -13.40 -4.66
C HIS A 75 2.37 -14.34 -3.83
N ASN A 76 1.77 -15.27 -3.07
CA ASN A 76 2.45 -16.23 -2.20
C ASN A 76 3.48 -15.57 -1.28
N LEU A 77 3.12 -14.45 -0.67
CA LEU A 77 4.00 -13.75 0.27
C LEU A 77 4.15 -14.54 1.56
N CYS A 78 5.37 -14.61 2.07
CA CYS A 78 5.67 -15.28 3.33
C CYS A 78 5.23 -14.42 4.53
N GLU A 79 4.61 -15.04 5.53
CA GLU A 79 4.20 -14.37 6.79
C GLU A 79 5.40 -13.72 7.51
N ALA A 80 6.55 -14.38 7.47
CA ALA A 80 7.79 -13.86 8.04
C ALA A 80 8.27 -12.57 7.34
N ASP A 81 7.86 -12.31 6.10
CA ASP A 81 8.19 -11.08 5.40
C ASP A 81 7.23 -9.93 5.75
N LEU A 82 5.95 -10.22 5.97
CA LEU A 82 4.95 -9.22 6.36
C LEU A 82 5.19 -8.65 7.76
N SER A 83 5.75 -9.47 8.67
CA SER A 83 6.09 -9.05 10.03
C SER A 83 7.34 -8.14 10.12
N LYS A 84 8.04 -7.89 9.01
CA LYS A 84 9.24 -7.03 9.00
C LYS A 84 8.88 -5.56 9.16
N LYS A 85 9.15 -5.01 10.35
CA LYS A 85 8.86 -3.61 10.69
C LYS A 85 9.63 -2.56 9.87
N ASN A 86 10.81 -2.91 9.34
CA ASN A 86 11.74 -1.98 8.70
C ASN A 86 11.78 -2.09 7.16
N ILE A 87 10.62 -2.20 6.51
CA ILE A 87 10.56 -2.11 5.05
C ILE A 87 10.70 -0.62 4.68
N ILE A 88 11.90 -0.22 4.26
CA ILE A 88 12.18 1.14 3.79
C ILE A 88 12.27 1.08 2.26
N LEU A 89 11.39 1.81 1.58
CA LEU A 89 11.52 1.99 0.14
C LEU A 89 12.76 2.86 -0.12
N LYS A 90 13.76 2.31 -0.82
CA LYS A 90 14.85 3.14 -1.32
C LYS A 90 14.28 4.09 -2.36
N SER A 91 14.18 5.37 -2.01
CA SER A 91 13.76 6.40 -2.97
C SER A 91 14.71 6.37 -4.17
N LYS A 92 14.21 6.00 -5.34
CA LYS A 92 14.93 6.34 -6.57
C LYS A 92 14.84 7.85 -6.73
N THR A 93 15.98 8.46 -7.04
CA THR A 93 16.09 9.88 -7.39
C THR A 93 14.98 10.28 -8.35
N ILE A 94 14.36 11.44 -8.08
CA ILE A 94 13.10 11.97 -8.66
C ILE A 94 13.19 12.25 -10.18
N THR A 95 14.31 11.93 -10.83
CA THR A 95 14.51 12.13 -12.26
C THR A 95 14.11 10.89 -13.03
N GLU A 96 12.82 10.78 -13.34
CA GLU A 96 12.28 10.29 -14.62
C GLU A 96 10.74 10.21 -14.52
N ARG A 97 10.09 11.34 -14.81
CA ARG A 97 8.64 11.44 -15.06
C ARG A 97 8.23 10.81 -16.41
N LEU A 98 8.97 9.83 -16.93
CA LEU A 98 8.54 9.13 -18.14
C LEU A 98 7.48 8.10 -17.75
N ARG A 99 6.21 8.49 -17.87
CA ARG A 99 5.07 7.58 -17.71
C ARG A 99 5.16 6.51 -18.80
N SER A 100 5.28 5.26 -18.40
CA SER A 100 5.35 4.16 -19.35
C SER A 100 4.09 4.11 -20.22
N LEU A 101 4.30 3.98 -21.53
CA LEU A 101 3.25 3.59 -22.47
C LEU A 101 2.93 2.12 -22.22
N VAL A 102 1.82 1.89 -21.51
CA VAL A 102 1.04 0.64 -21.53
C VAL A 102 1.86 -0.64 -21.32
N PHE A 103 2.10 -1.01 -20.07
CA PHE A 103 2.47 -2.39 -19.77
C PHE A 103 1.20 -3.25 -19.75
N LYS A 104 1.11 -4.25 -20.66
CA LYS A 104 0.08 -5.30 -20.56
C LYS A 104 0.20 -6.08 -19.24
N ASN A 105 1.41 -6.16 -18.68
CA ASN A 105 1.74 -6.85 -17.44
C ASN A 105 2.63 -5.93 -16.58
N PRO A 106 2.05 -5.02 -15.79
CA PRO A 106 2.83 -4.21 -14.86
C PRO A 106 3.60 -5.13 -13.90
N LYS A 107 4.81 -4.71 -13.57
CA LYS A 107 5.67 -5.41 -12.61
C LYS A 107 5.92 -4.50 -11.42
N LEU A 108 5.70 -5.03 -10.24
CA LEU A 108 6.03 -4.39 -8.97
C LEU A 108 7.20 -5.18 -8.36
N LYS A 109 8.12 -4.52 -7.68
CA LYS A 109 9.13 -5.27 -6.94
C LYS A 109 8.53 -5.93 -5.70
N TYR A 110 9.18 -7.00 -5.25
CA TYR A 110 8.76 -7.72 -4.04
C TYR A 110 8.73 -6.81 -2.80
N ASP A 111 9.76 -5.97 -2.62
CA ASP A 111 9.83 -5.00 -1.51
C ASP A 111 8.74 -3.91 -1.59
N GLU A 112 8.42 -3.44 -2.80
CA GLU A 112 7.30 -2.51 -3.03
C GLU A 112 5.95 -3.14 -2.67
N LEU A 113 5.74 -4.43 -2.97
CA LEU A 113 4.52 -5.13 -2.58
C LEU A 113 4.44 -5.31 -1.06
N LEU A 114 5.52 -5.75 -0.42
CA LEU A 114 5.58 -5.84 1.05
C LEU A 114 5.33 -4.48 1.72
N TYR A 115 5.89 -3.41 1.16
CA TYR A 115 5.66 -2.07 1.69
C TYR A 115 4.18 -1.68 1.59
N SER A 116 3.50 -2.02 0.50
CA SER A 116 2.05 -1.79 0.41
C SER A 116 1.26 -2.52 1.50
N CYS A 117 1.64 -3.76 1.83
CA CYS A 117 1.04 -4.50 2.95
C CYS A 117 1.32 -3.81 4.29
N LYS A 118 2.55 -3.32 4.51
CA LYS A 118 2.89 -2.55 5.71
C LYS A 118 1.97 -1.31 5.86
N LEU A 119 1.77 -0.55 4.80
CA LEU A 119 0.89 0.65 4.84
C LEU A 119 -0.56 0.29 5.18
N LEU A 120 -1.07 -0.81 4.64
CA LEU A 120 -2.40 -1.34 4.96
C LEU A 120 -2.51 -1.75 6.42
N THR A 121 -1.52 -2.49 6.94
CA THR A 121 -1.48 -2.91 8.34
C THR A 121 -1.34 -1.73 9.31
N ASP A 122 -0.51 -0.74 8.99
CA ASP A 122 -0.38 0.46 9.81
C ASP A 122 -1.70 1.25 9.88
N PHE A 123 -2.44 1.29 8.78
CA PHE A 123 -3.75 1.91 8.75
C PHE A 123 -4.82 1.10 9.49
N GLU A 124 -4.80 -0.24 9.39
CA GLU A 124 -5.64 -1.12 10.21
C GLU A 124 -5.43 -0.83 11.70
N ASN A 125 -4.18 -0.71 12.14
CA ASN A 125 -3.86 -0.39 13.54
C ASN A 125 -4.43 0.96 13.98
N ILE A 126 -4.51 1.95 13.09
CA ILE A 126 -5.20 3.22 13.36
C ILE A 126 -6.70 3.00 13.54
N LEU A 127 -7.31 2.19 12.67
CA LEU A 127 -8.75 1.88 12.78
C LEU A 127 -9.08 1.06 14.02
N LEU A 128 -8.16 0.24 14.54
CA LEU A 128 -8.39 -0.55 15.74
C LEU A 128 -8.05 0.21 17.04
N ALA A 129 -7.22 1.25 16.96
CA ALA A 129 -6.87 2.05 18.12
C ALA A 129 -8.08 2.86 18.62
N GLU A 130 -8.26 2.92 19.94
CA GLU A 130 -9.30 3.74 20.61
C GLU A 130 -8.95 5.24 20.68
N ASN A 131 -7.82 5.64 20.11
CA ASN A 131 -7.44 7.06 20.07
C ASN A 131 -8.42 7.85 19.19
N GLU A 132 -8.83 9.03 19.65
CA GLU A 132 -9.66 9.98 18.89
C GLU A 132 -8.86 11.14 18.28
N VAL A 133 -7.61 11.32 18.69
CA VAL A 133 -6.77 12.44 18.28
C VAL A 133 -5.94 12.07 17.07
N TYR A 134 -6.04 12.86 16.00
CA TYR A 134 -5.17 12.74 14.84
C TYR A 134 -3.72 13.07 15.23
N THR A 135 -2.80 12.13 15.02
CA THR A 135 -1.40 12.27 15.46
C THR A 135 -0.43 12.55 14.32
N VAL A 136 0.81 12.91 14.68
CA VAL A 136 1.91 13.11 13.72
C VAL A 136 2.25 11.80 13.00
N GLU A 137 2.11 10.65 13.65
CA GLU A 137 2.33 9.33 13.07
C GLU A 137 1.30 9.02 11.97
N MET A 138 0.05 9.42 12.19
CA MET A 138 -1.00 9.31 11.17
C MET A 138 -0.68 10.19 9.95
N GLU A 139 -0.16 11.40 10.18
CA GLU A 139 0.26 12.29 9.09
C GLU A 139 1.43 11.70 8.29
N LYS A 140 2.42 11.12 8.98
CA LYS A 140 3.54 10.43 8.33
C LYS A 140 3.03 9.27 7.47
N LEU A 141 2.14 8.43 8.02
CA LEU A 141 1.54 7.33 7.27
C LEU A 141 0.79 7.83 6.04
N ARG A 142 -0.01 8.89 6.18
CA ARG A 142 -0.75 9.48 5.06
C ARG A 142 0.20 9.93 3.94
N ILE A 143 1.29 10.63 4.29
CA ILE A 143 2.31 11.06 3.33
C ILE A 143 2.96 9.85 2.65
N ASP A 144 3.34 8.83 3.41
CA ASP A 144 3.94 7.59 2.89
C ASP A 144 3.00 6.89 1.89
N ILE A 145 1.71 6.78 2.22
CA ILE A 145 0.67 6.27 1.32
C ILE A 145 0.61 7.11 0.04
N ALA A 146 0.51 8.43 0.17
CA ALA A 146 0.41 9.37 -0.95
C ALA A 146 1.59 9.27 -1.90
N VAL A 147 2.80 9.25 -1.35
CA VAL A 147 4.05 9.08 -2.12
C VAL A 147 4.04 7.71 -2.80
N PHE A 148 3.72 6.64 -2.08
CA PHE A 148 3.77 5.29 -2.66
C PHE A 148 2.79 5.11 -3.82
N TYR A 149 1.50 5.43 -3.65
CA TYR A 149 0.55 5.23 -4.74
C TYR A 149 0.86 6.15 -5.93
N SER A 150 1.33 7.38 -5.71
CA SER A 150 1.59 8.33 -6.80
C SER A 150 2.88 8.02 -7.55
N GLU A 151 3.96 7.74 -6.83
CA GLU A 151 5.30 7.59 -7.38
C GLU A 151 5.68 6.15 -7.73
N VAL A 152 5.02 5.14 -7.15
CA VAL A 152 5.27 3.73 -7.45
C VAL A 152 4.14 3.18 -8.32
N LEU A 153 2.93 3.10 -7.78
CA LEU A 153 1.80 2.46 -8.48
C LEU A 153 1.31 3.30 -9.67
N GLY A 154 1.23 4.62 -9.52
CA GLY A 154 0.70 5.54 -10.52
C GLY A 154 1.47 5.53 -11.83
N LYS A 155 2.77 5.21 -11.80
CA LYS A 155 3.63 5.08 -13.00
C LYS A 155 3.30 3.84 -13.84
N LEU A 156 2.62 2.87 -13.25
CA LEU A 156 2.21 1.61 -13.87
C LEU A 156 0.77 1.66 -14.42
N ILE A 157 0.04 2.76 -14.22
CA ILE A 157 -1.38 2.90 -14.56
C ILE A 157 -1.57 3.82 -15.77
N ARG A 158 -2.49 3.46 -16.68
CA ARG A 158 -2.86 4.31 -17.82
C ARG A 158 -3.52 5.59 -17.34
N TYR A 159 -3.16 6.72 -17.94
CA TYR A 159 -3.68 8.05 -17.56
C TYR A 159 -5.21 8.14 -17.48
N ARG A 160 -5.94 7.48 -18.40
CA ARG A 160 -7.41 7.46 -18.39
C ARG A 160 -8.00 6.77 -17.17
N ASP A 161 -7.36 5.70 -16.70
CA ASP A 161 -7.81 4.93 -15.54
C ASP A 161 -7.36 5.65 -14.26
N LEU A 162 -6.17 6.25 -14.29
CA LEU A 162 -5.70 7.16 -13.24
C LEU A 162 -6.69 8.31 -13.02
N LYS A 163 -7.19 8.97 -14.08
CA LYS A 163 -8.23 10.00 -13.99
C LYS A 163 -9.50 9.52 -13.28
N LYS A 164 -9.87 8.25 -13.45
CA LYS A 164 -11.01 7.66 -12.74
C LYS A 164 -10.67 7.44 -11.27
N LEU A 165 -9.52 6.84 -10.99
CA LEU A 165 -9.02 6.60 -9.63
C LEU A 165 -8.84 7.90 -8.83
N MET A 166 -8.49 9.01 -9.49
CA MET A 166 -8.40 10.33 -8.85
C MET A 166 -9.73 10.79 -8.23
N ARG A 167 -10.86 10.24 -8.68
CA ARG A 167 -12.23 10.54 -8.24
C ARG A 167 -12.79 9.47 -7.29
N ILE A 168 -11.94 8.64 -6.70
CA ILE A 168 -12.36 7.64 -5.72
C ILE A 168 -13.13 8.31 -4.58
N GLN A 169 -14.27 7.72 -4.21
CA GLN A 169 -15.02 8.13 -3.04
C GLN A 169 -14.18 7.85 -1.78
N HIS A 170 -14.24 8.75 -0.81
CA HIS A 170 -13.52 8.64 0.46
C HIS A 170 -14.36 9.22 1.60
N PHE A 171 -13.88 9.05 2.82
CA PHE A 171 -14.53 9.56 4.02
C PHE A 171 -14.77 11.07 3.93
N GLN A 172 -15.96 11.54 4.37
CA GLN A 172 -16.37 12.95 4.34
C GLN A 172 -16.29 13.61 2.95
N GLN A 173 -16.35 12.83 1.88
CA GLN A 173 -16.47 13.36 0.53
C GLN A 173 -17.83 14.07 0.36
N SER A 174 -17.79 15.31 -0.15
CA SER A 174 -19.00 16.07 -0.48
C SER A 174 -19.85 15.39 -1.56
N GLU A 175 -21.16 15.36 -1.35
CA GLU A 175 -22.18 14.77 -2.23
C GLU A 175 -22.28 15.43 -3.61
N TYR A 176 -21.87 16.71 -3.72
CA TYR A 176 -21.91 17.45 -4.97
C TYR A 176 -20.82 17.03 -5.97
N ASN A 177 -19.81 16.28 -5.52
CA ASN A 177 -18.71 15.84 -6.36
C ASN A 177 -19.02 14.48 -6.96
N LYS A 178 -18.91 14.38 -8.30
CA LYS A 178 -19.08 13.10 -8.99
C LYS A 178 -17.92 12.16 -8.66
N THR A 179 -18.14 11.21 -7.76
CA THR A 179 -17.15 10.22 -7.31
C THR A 179 -17.34 8.88 -8.01
N ILE A 180 -16.45 7.93 -7.72
CA ILE A 180 -16.53 6.53 -8.14
C ILE A 180 -16.25 5.69 -6.89
N GLU A 181 -17.11 4.72 -6.60
CA GLU A 181 -16.92 3.79 -5.48
C GLU A 181 -15.75 2.83 -5.74
N LEU A 182 -15.09 2.42 -4.66
CA LEU A 182 -14.04 1.40 -4.69
C LEU A 182 -14.53 0.06 -5.28
N SER A 183 -15.81 -0.26 -5.10
CA SER A 183 -16.48 -1.45 -5.66
C SER A 183 -16.24 -1.62 -7.16
N ASN A 184 -16.16 -0.53 -7.92
CA ASN A 184 -15.91 -0.52 -9.36
C ASN A 184 -14.50 -0.99 -9.76
N PHE A 185 -13.58 -1.10 -8.79
CA PHE A 185 -12.20 -1.49 -9.02
C PHE A 185 -11.85 -2.84 -8.37
N ILE A 186 -12.77 -3.47 -7.63
CA ILE A 186 -12.53 -4.78 -7.02
C ILE A 186 -12.22 -5.82 -8.11
N PRO A 187 -11.08 -6.52 -8.04
CA PRO A 187 -10.75 -7.59 -8.99
C PRO A 187 -11.68 -8.78 -8.80
N ASN A 188 -12.07 -9.45 -9.89
CA ASN A 188 -12.91 -10.66 -9.82
C ASN A 188 -12.27 -11.79 -8.98
N ASP A 189 -10.94 -11.84 -8.92
CA ASP A 189 -10.20 -12.80 -8.11
C ASP A 189 -10.14 -12.43 -6.62
N PHE A 190 -10.62 -11.25 -6.19
CA PHE A 190 -10.71 -10.87 -4.78
C PHE A 190 -11.70 -11.76 -4.03
N GLU A 191 -12.91 -11.96 -4.56
CA GLU A 191 -13.95 -12.80 -3.94
C GLU A 191 -13.60 -14.29 -3.97
N SER A 192 -12.77 -14.71 -4.94
CA SER A 192 -12.31 -16.11 -5.04
C SER A 192 -11.31 -16.49 -3.95
N VAL A 193 -10.73 -15.49 -3.29
CA VAL A 193 -9.92 -15.70 -2.11
C VAL A 193 -10.89 -15.80 -0.94
N ASN A 194 -11.09 -17.00 -0.40
CA ASN A 194 -11.87 -17.21 0.83
C ASN A 194 -11.20 -16.42 1.97
N LEU A 195 -11.71 -15.23 2.26
CA LEU A 195 -11.24 -14.27 3.28
C LEU A 195 -12.21 -14.27 4.46
#